data_AF-A0A813K258-F1
#
_entry.id   AF-A0A813K258-F1
#
_cell.length_a   1.000
_cell.length_b   1.000
_cell.length_c   1.000
_cell.angle_alpha   90.00
_cell.angle_beta   90.00
_cell.angle_gamma   90.00
#
_symmetry.space_group_name_H-M   'P 1'
#
loop_
_entity.id
_entity.type
_entity.pdbx_description
1 polymer ?
#
loop_
_entity_poly.entity_id
_entity_poly.type
_entity_poly.pdbx_seq_one_letter_code
_entity_poly.pdbx_strand_id
1 'polypeptide(L)'
;APKMISRWLEEHGVPCLIQRRLRIKRDLRITYVGGEIVHGYWRLKASESDMSTGTSAAGSTLDFQIPIAEIAPFVRNFSAITGIDVGGMDIAFPEPQEGEPGGPVVFEVSPIFDLNPEPPQEWRGKPYREYKETADYQARRAENYAACAQKVVEYALNQRGRLFVDIDNTVSDAWLRIRRAALPSWPGETFDSQRAMSPE
;
A
#
# COMPACT_ATOMS: atom_id res chain seq x y z
N ALA A 1 32.32 -9.51 -3.69
CA ALA A 1 30.86 -9.50 -3.89
C ALA A 1 30.41 -10.32 -5.12
N PRO A 2 30.96 -10.14 -6.34
CA PRO A 2 30.43 -10.81 -7.54
C PRO A 2 30.45 -12.34 -7.46
N LYS A 3 31.57 -12.94 -7.03
CA LYS A 3 31.72 -14.40 -6.91
C LYS A 3 30.76 -15.05 -5.91
N MET A 4 30.34 -14.32 -4.88
CA MET A 4 29.41 -14.83 -3.85
C MET A 4 27.98 -14.89 -4.40
N ILE A 5 27.56 -13.85 -5.11
CA ILE A 5 26.24 -13.78 -5.74
C ILE A 5 26.13 -14.84 -6.84
N SER A 6 27.14 -14.95 -7.72
CA SER A 6 27.16 -15.97 -8.78
C SER A 6 27.02 -17.39 -8.21
N ARG A 7 27.80 -17.71 -7.18
CA ARG A 7 27.71 -19.01 -6.49
C ARG A 7 26.32 -19.25 -5.88
N TRP A 8 25.74 -18.26 -5.21
CA TRP A 8 24.41 -18.39 -4.62
C TRP A 8 23.34 -18.64 -5.70
N LEU A 9 23.41 -17.95 -6.83
CA LEU A 9 22.50 -18.14 -7.95
C LEU A 9 22.62 -19.53 -8.59
N GLU A 10 23.85 -20.02 -8.76
CA GLU A 10 24.15 -21.38 -9.24
C GLU A 10 23.60 -22.45 -8.28
N GLU A 11 23.74 -22.24 -6.97
CA GLU A 11 23.29 -23.18 -5.95
C GLU A 11 21.75 -23.25 -5.81
N HIS A 12 21.04 -22.12 -5.98
CA HIS A 12 19.61 -22.04 -5.66
C HIS A 12 18.70 -22.08 -6.89
N GLY A 13 19.17 -21.65 -8.07
CA GLY A 13 18.41 -21.73 -9.32
C GLY A 13 17.08 -20.98 -9.33
N VAL A 14 16.89 -19.99 -8.44
CA VAL A 14 15.65 -19.20 -8.32
C VAL A 14 15.79 -17.84 -9.02
N PRO A 15 14.69 -17.28 -9.57
CA PRO A 15 14.67 -15.90 -10.03
C PRO A 15 15.05 -14.94 -8.90
N CYS A 16 15.95 -14.00 -9.17
CA CYS A 16 16.39 -13.00 -8.21
C CYS A 16 16.24 -11.58 -8.78
N LEU A 17 15.92 -10.63 -7.90
CA LEU A 17 16.02 -9.21 -8.20
C LEU A 17 17.30 -8.67 -7.54
N ILE A 18 18.30 -8.28 -8.33
CA ILE A 18 19.51 -7.64 -7.82
C ILE A 18 19.34 -6.13 -7.97
N GLN A 19 19.40 -5.43 -6.85
CA GLN A 19 19.19 -3.98 -6.81
C GLN A 19 20.37 -3.27 -6.15
N ARG A 20 20.55 -2.00 -6.52
CA ARG A 20 21.45 -1.09 -5.79
C ARG A 20 20.95 -0.92 -4.37
N ARG A 21 21.87 -1.02 -3.39
CA ARG A 21 21.57 -0.64 -2.01
C ARG A 21 21.40 0.88 -1.90
N LEU A 22 20.20 1.32 -1.55
CA LEU A 22 19.94 2.73 -1.24
C LEU A 22 20.45 3.06 0.17
N ARG A 23 21.14 4.19 0.30
CA ARG A 23 21.52 4.75 1.60
C ARG A 23 20.38 5.63 2.09
N ILE A 24 19.52 5.06 2.93
CA ILE A 24 18.36 5.75 3.50
C ILE A 24 18.29 5.59 5.01
N LYS A 25 17.88 6.68 5.67
CA LYS A 25 17.58 6.73 7.11
C LYS A 25 16.11 6.52 7.42
N ARG A 26 15.27 6.79 6.42
CA ARG A 26 13.81 6.66 6.47
C ARG A 26 13.28 6.34 5.08
N ASP A 27 12.08 5.78 5.05
CA ASP A 27 11.26 5.74 3.84
C ASP A 27 9.84 6.20 4.17
N LEU A 28 9.09 6.55 3.13
CA LEU A 28 7.72 7.01 3.21
C LEU A 28 6.80 5.89 2.74
N ARG A 29 5.92 5.43 3.63
CA ARG A 29 4.78 4.60 3.27
C ARG A 29 3.61 5.52 2.95
N ILE A 30 3.13 5.48 1.72
CA ILE A 30 1.91 6.16 1.30
C ILE A 30 0.87 5.12 0.91
N THR A 31 -0.39 5.38 1.23
CA THR A 31 -1.52 4.73 0.57
C THR A 31 -2.19 5.73 -0.34
N TYR A 32 -2.48 5.30 -1.56
CA TYR A 32 -3.13 6.15 -2.54
C TYR A 32 -4.27 5.42 -3.26
N VAL A 33 -5.23 6.21 -3.75
CA VAL A 33 -6.41 5.79 -4.50
C VAL A 33 -6.63 6.77 -5.64
N GLY A 34 -6.65 6.29 -6.88
CA GLY A 34 -6.83 7.14 -8.06
C GLY A 34 -5.76 8.21 -8.21
N GLY A 35 -4.53 7.95 -7.76
CA GLY A 35 -3.44 8.93 -7.70
C GLY A 35 -3.54 9.94 -6.55
N GLU A 36 -4.59 9.91 -5.72
CA GLU A 36 -4.70 10.75 -4.52
C GLU A 36 -4.14 10.04 -3.29
N ILE A 37 -3.34 10.74 -2.50
CA ILE A 37 -2.80 10.22 -1.23
C ILE A 37 -3.90 10.28 -0.18
N VAL A 38 -4.27 9.11 0.36
CA VAL A 38 -5.32 8.99 1.39
C VAL A 38 -4.76 8.73 2.78
N HIS A 39 -3.53 8.21 2.87
CA HIS A 39 -2.84 7.97 4.13
C HIS A 39 -1.33 7.94 3.92
N GLY A 40 -0.54 8.18 4.96
CA GLY A 40 0.88 7.90 4.91
C GLY A 40 1.64 8.31 6.16
N TYR A 41 2.87 7.84 6.24
CA TYR A 41 3.80 8.11 7.33
C TYR A 41 5.22 7.75 6.91
N TRP A 42 6.19 8.45 7.50
CA TRP A 42 7.58 8.04 7.49
C TRP A 42 7.79 6.85 8.41
N ARG A 43 8.53 5.84 7.94
CA ARG A 43 9.11 4.81 8.76
C ARG A 43 10.56 5.18 9.08
N LEU A 44 10.86 5.36 10.36
CA LEU A 44 12.19 5.78 10.83
C LEU A 44 12.96 4.57 11.36
N LYS A 45 14.24 4.47 10.99
CA LYS A 45 15.15 3.49 11.60
C LYS A 45 15.46 3.87 13.04
N ALA A 46 15.66 2.87 13.90
CA ALA A 46 16.15 3.11 15.25
C ALA A 46 17.66 3.43 15.25
N SER A 47 18.40 2.83 14.30
CA SER A 47 19.84 3.00 14.11
C SER A 47 20.24 2.96 12.63
N GLU A 48 21.37 3.60 12.29
CA GLU A 48 22.01 3.50 10.97
C GLU A 48 22.47 2.07 10.64
N SER A 49 22.73 1.24 11.66
CA SER A 49 23.05 -0.17 11.49
C SER A 49 21.85 -1.03 11.06
N ASP A 50 20.62 -0.50 11.19
CA ASP A 50 19.43 -1.26 10.87
C ASP A 50 19.30 -1.45 9.36
N MET A 51 19.09 -2.71 8.98
CA MET A 51 18.94 -3.13 7.60
C MET A 51 17.52 -2.86 7.06
N SER A 52 16.55 -2.58 7.95
CA SER A 52 15.14 -2.32 7.61
C SER A 52 14.56 -1.19 8.46
N THR A 53 13.61 -0.47 7.88
CA THR A 53 12.73 0.55 8.46
C THR A 53 11.36 -0.03 8.86
N GLY A 54 11.12 -1.32 8.62
CA GLY A 54 9.81 -1.93 8.86
C GLY A 54 9.35 -1.80 10.31
N THR A 55 8.05 -1.59 10.52
CA THR A 55 7.45 -1.37 11.85
C THR A 55 7.56 -2.57 12.81
N SER A 56 7.97 -3.74 12.30
CA SER A 56 8.26 -4.94 13.07
C SER A 56 9.67 -4.95 13.68
N ALA A 57 10.57 -4.07 13.23
CA ALA A 57 11.92 -3.92 13.76
C ALA A 57 11.90 -3.21 15.12
N ALA A 58 12.73 -3.69 16.06
CA ALA A 58 12.78 -3.15 17.41
C ALA A 58 13.18 -1.66 17.40
N GLY A 59 12.39 -0.80 18.03
CA GLY A 59 12.67 0.63 18.17
C GLY A 59 12.23 1.52 16.99
N SER A 60 11.68 0.95 15.91
CA SER A 60 11.16 1.78 14.80
C SER A 60 9.96 2.62 15.25
N THR A 61 9.98 3.90 14.86
CA THR A 61 8.90 4.86 15.08
C THR A 61 8.28 5.30 13.76
N LEU A 62 7.06 5.80 13.85
CA LEU A 62 6.35 6.40 12.72
C LEU A 62 6.24 7.91 12.91
N ASP A 63 6.40 8.65 11.82
CA ASP A 63 6.16 10.09 11.77
C ASP A 63 5.12 10.39 10.67
N PHE A 64 3.98 10.91 11.10
CA PHE A 64 2.83 11.18 10.24
C PHE A 64 2.89 12.57 9.57
N GLN A 65 3.91 13.38 9.87
CA GLN A 65 4.17 14.65 9.20
C GLN A 65 4.83 14.42 7.84
N ILE A 66 4.01 14.09 6.85
CA ILE A 66 4.47 13.83 5.49
C ILE A 66 4.21 15.04 4.58
N PRO A 67 5.10 15.33 3.61
CA PRO A 67 4.94 16.44 2.69
C PRO A 67 3.97 16.10 1.54
N ILE A 68 2.67 15.95 1.86
CA ILE A 68 1.64 15.50 0.90
C ILE A 68 1.66 16.33 -0.39
N ALA A 69 1.66 17.66 -0.27
CA ALA A 69 1.58 18.54 -1.44
C ALA A 69 2.77 18.37 -2.39
N GLU A 70 3.97 18.10 -1.86
CA GLU A 70 5.19 17.94 -2.64
C GLU A 70 5.24 16.57 -3.34
N ILE A 71 4.76 15.52 -2.68
CA ILE A 71 4.82 14.14 -3.21
C ILE A 71 3.59 13.75 -4.04
N ALA A 72 2.47 14.45 -3.89
CA ALA A 72 1.24 14.15 -4.63
C ALA A 72 1.40 14.17 -6.17
N PRO A 73 2.12 15.13 -6.80
CA PRO A 73 2.38 15.08 -8.24
C PRO A 73 3.10 13.80 -8.68
N PHE A 74 4.06 13.33 -7.87
CA PHE A 74 4.81 12.10 -8.14
C PHE A 74 3.89 10.87 -8.07
N VAL A 75 3.05 10.77 -7.04
CA VAL A 75 2.09 9.66 -6.87
C VAL A 75 1.06 9.64 -8.01
N ARG A 76 0.51 10.80 -8.39
CA ARG A 76 -0.40 10.90 -9.54
C ARG A 76 0.26 10.44 -10.83
N ASN A 77 1.48 10.90 -11.09
CA ASN A 77 2.22 10.51 -12.30
C ASN A 77 2.53 9.01 -12.32
N PHE A 78 2.91 8.44 -11.17
CA PHE A 78 3.11 7.00 -11.04
C PHE A 78 1.83 6.21 -11.38
N SER A 79 0.69 6.59 -10.80
CA SER A 79 -0.60 5.95 -11.06
C SER A 79 -0.95 5.99 -12.56
N ALA A 80 -0.80 7.17 -13.18
CA ALA A 80 -1.14 7.37 -14.59
C ALA A 80 -0.25 6.55 -15.54
N ILE A 81 1.06 6.43 -15.25
CA ILE A 81 2.00 5.69 -16.11
C ILE A 81 1.87 4.18 -15.93
N THR A 82 1.61 3.71 -14.71
CA THR A 82 1.59 2.27 -14.39
C THR A 82 0.21 1.64 -14.53
N GLY A 83 -0.87 2.43 -14.46
CA GLY A 83 -2.23 1.92 -14.35
C GLY A 83 -2.53 1.26 -13.00
N ILE A 84 -1.65 1.42 -12.00
CA ILE A 84 -1.86 0.92 -10.64
C ILE A 84 -2.53 2.03 -9.84
N ASP A 85 -3.86 2.00 -9.78
CA ASP A 85 -4.64 3.09 -9.20
C ASP A 85 -4.82 3.01 -7.68
N VAL A 86 -4.58 1.84 -7.07
CA VAL A 86 -4.73 1.64 -5.62
C VAL A 86 -3.53 0.87 -5.10
N GLY A 87 -2.89 1.36 -4.05
CA GLY A 87 -1.78 0.65 -3.46
C GLY A 87 -1.14 1.33 -2.25
N GLY A 88 -0.38 0.53 -1.51
CA GLY A 88 0.59 1.00 -0.52
C GLY A 88 1.96 1.13 -1.18
N MET A 89 2.44 2.36 -1.37
CA MET A 89 3.70 2.70 -2.02
C MET A 89 4.79 2.97 -0.98
N ASP A 90 5.95 2.33 -1.16
CA ASP A 90 7.16 2.61 -0.38
C ASP A 90 8.13 3.46 -1.19
N ILE A 91 8.42 4.66 -0.67
CA ILE A 91 9.24 5.68 -1.33
C ILE A 91 10.49 5.97 -0.51
N ALA A 92 11.64 5.81 -1.14
CA ALA A 92 12.93 6.22 -0.63
C ALA A 92 13.31 7.61 -1.16
N PHE A 93 14.07 8.37 -0.37
CA PHE A 93 14.66 9.65 -0.76
C PHE A 93 16.18 9.55 -0.57
N PRO A 94 16.88 8.83 -1.46
CA PRO A 94 18.33 8.71 -1.38
C PRO A 94 19.01 10.07 -1.54
N GLU A 95 20.14 10.24 -0.86
CA GLU A 95 21.01 11.39 -1.08
C GLU A 95 21.48 11.43 -2.56
N PRO A 96 21.55 12.62 -3.18
CA PRO A 96 22.11 12.75 -4.52
C PRO A 96 23.52 12.15 -4.59
N GLN A 97 23.82 11.45 -5.68
CA GLN A 97 25.17 10.96 -5.98
C GLN A 97 25.72 11.71 -7.20
N GLU A 98 27.03 11.70 -7.37
CA GLU A 98 27.67 12.35 -8.51
C GLU A 98 27.08 11.86 -9.84
N GLY A 99 26.51 12.78 -10.63
CA GLY A 99 25.87 12.47 -11.90
C GLY A 99 24.42 11.96 -11.84
N GLU A 100 23.83 11.80 -10.64
CA GLU A 100 22.43 11.39 -10.48
C GLU A 100 21.63 12.47 -9.75
N PRO A 101 20.56 13.03 -10.35
CA PRO A 101 19.66 13.91 -9.61
C PRO A 101 19.04 13.12 -8.44
N GLY A 102 19.03 13.72 -7.26
CA GLY A 102 18.27 13.18 -6.13
C GLY A 102 16.76 13.19 -6.41
N GLY A 103 15.98 12.46 -5.61
CA GLY A 103 14.52 12.47 -5.76
C GLY A 103 13.86 11.23 -5.16
N PRO A 104 12.51 11.19 -5.18
CA PRO A 104 11.76 10.02 -4.72
C PRO A 104 11.99 8.81 -5.63
N VAL A 105 12.23 7.66 -5.02
CA VAL A 105 12.37 6.36 -5.69
C VAL A 105 11.35 5.40 -5.09
N VAL A 106 10.45 4.86 -5.91
CA VAL A 106 9.57 3.76 -5.49
C VAL A 106 10.36 2.46 -5.54
N PHE A 107 10.36 1.69 -4.45
CA PHE A 107 10.98 0.37 -4.44
C PHE A 107 9.98 -0.77 -4.21
N GLU A 108 8.77 -0.47 -3.73
CA GLU A 108 7.68 -1.43 -3.60
C GLU A 108 6.32 -0.74 -3.77
N VAL A 109 5.39 -1.40 -4.45
CA VAL A 109 3.95 -1.09 -4.37
C VAL A 109 3.21 -2.37 -4.03
N SER A 110 2.54 -2.35 -2.89
CA SER A 110 1.77 -3.47 -2.36
C SER A 110 0.28 -3.27 -2.66
N PRO A 111 -0.40 -4.22 -3.33
CA PRO A 111 -1.85 -4.15 -3.55
C PRO A 111 -2.65 -4.45 -2.28
N ILE A 112 -2.00 -5.09 -1.29
CA ILE A 112 -2.53 -5.36 0.04
C ILE A 112 -1.66 -4.61 1.03
N PHE A 113 -2.24 -3.65 1.74
CA PHE A 113 -1.49 -2.73 2.58
C PHE A 113 -2.14 -2.54 3.95
N ASP A 114 -1.33 -2.04 4.89
CA ASP A 114 -1.72 -1.72 6.25
C ASP A 114 -1.81 -0.21 6.47
N LEU A 115 -2.81 0.23 7.23
CA LEU A 115 -3.11 1.64 7.51
C LEU A 115 -2.88 1.92 8.99
N ASN A 116 -1.60 1.99 9.37
CA ASN A 116 -1.19 2.27 10.74
C ASN A 116 -1.67 3.68 11.16
N PRO A 117 -2.49 3.82 12.21
CA PRO A 117 -2.97 5.12 12.68
C PRO A 117 -1.89 5.93 13.39
N GLU A 118 -2.03 7.25 13.37
CA GLU A 118 -1.20 8.12 14.21
C GLU A 118 -1.43 7.78 15.69
N PRO A 119 -0.36 7.52 16.45
CA PRO A 119 -0.49 7.17 17.85
C PRO A 119 -0.85 8.41 18.68
N PRO A 120 -1.64 8.25 19.76
CA PRO A 120 -1.85 9.30 20.75
C PRO A 120 -0.55 9.88 21.32
N GLN A 121 -0.61 11.07 21.91
CA GLN A 121 0.57 11.79 22.38
C GLN A 121 1.39 11.00 23.41
N GLU A 122 0.74 10.21 24.26
CA GLU A 122 1.35 9.34 25.28
C GLU A 122 2.15 8.15 24.72
N TRP A 123 2.01 7.90 23.42
CA TRP A 123 2.75 6.88 22.67
C TRP A 123 3.92 7.46 21.87
N ARG A 124 4.11 8.80 21.87
CA ARG A 124 5.27 9.43 21.22
C ARG A 124 6.58 8.96 21.86
N GLY A 125 7.53 8.55 21.02
CA GLY A 125 8.85 8.06 21.45
C GLY A 125 8.86 6.63 21.99
N LYS A 126 7.72 5.94 22.07
CA LYS A 126 7.66 4.51 22.35
C LYS A 126 7.74 3.70 21.05
N PRO A 127 8.23 2.45 21.09
CA PRO A 127 8.24 1.60 19.91
C PRO A 127 6.83 1.42 19.34
N TYR A 128 6.66 1.65 18.04
CA TYR A 128 5.33 1.59 17.42
C TYR A 128 4.73 0.18 17.51
N ARG A 129 5.58 -0.85 17.52
CA ARG A 129 5.17 -2.25 17.70
C ARG A 129 4.32 -2.47 18.94
N GLU A 130 4.68 -1.85 20.07
CA GLU A 130 3.94 -2.00 21.33
C GLU A 130 2.56 -1.33 21.24
N TYR A 131 2.47 -0.19 20.55
CA TYR A 131 1.18 0.46 20.31
C TYR A 131 0.24 -0.43 19.49
N LYS A 132 0.75 -1.23 18.55
CA LYS A 132 -0.07 -2.16 17.73
C LYS A 132 -0.85 -3.20 18.55
N GLU A 133 -0.40 -3.46 19.78
CA GLU A 133 -0.99 -4.45 20.68
C GLU A 133 -2.16 -3.86 21.50
N THR A 134 -2.42 -2.55 21.39
CA THR A 134 -3.47 -1.86 22.15
C THR A 134 -4.85 -1.94 21.47
N ALA A 135 -5.90 -1.85 22.27
CA ALA A 135 -7.27 -1.72 21.76
C ALA A 135 -7.50 -0.41 20.99
N ASP A 136 -6.86 0.69 21.42
CA ASP A 136 -6.95 1.99 20.74
C ASP A 136 -6.38 1.93 19.32
N TYR A 137 -5.24 1.26 19.13
CA TYR A 137 -4.70 1.00 17.80
C TYR A 137 -5.69 0.24 16.92
N GLN A 138 -6.30 -0.83 17.43
CA GLN A 138 -7.24 -1.63 16.64
C GLN A 138 -8.47 -0.82 16.21
N ALA A 139 -9.02 0.00 17.11
CA ALA A 139 -10.15 0.87 16.81
C ALA A 139 -9.80 1.91 15.73
N ARG A 140 -8.72 2.67 15.92
CA ARG A 140 -8.28 3.70 14.96
C ARG A 140 -7.86 3.11 13.62
N ARG A 141 -7.25 1.93 13.63
CA ARG A 141 -6.93 1.19 12.41
C ARG A 141 -8.22 0.83 11.66
N ALA A 142 -9.24 0.33 12.34
CA ALA A 142 -10.52 0.02 11.70
C ALA A 142 -11.16 1.27 11.05
N GLU A 143 -11.10 2.43 11.72
CA GLU A 143 -11.57 3.71 11.16
C GLU A 143 -10.81 4.10 9.89
N ASN A 144 -9.48 4.04 9.92
CA ASN A 144 -8.65 4.32 8.74
C ASN A 144 -8.96 3.37 7.57
N TYR A 145 -9.16 2.08 7.86
CA TYR A 145 -9.56 1.09 6.86
C TYR A 145 -10.93 1.41 6.27
N ALA A 146 -11.92 1.79 7.08
CA ALA A 146 -13.24 2.16 6.60
C ALA A 146 -13.18 3.40 5.69
N ALA A 147 -12.44 4.44 6.09
CA ALA A 147 -12.27 5.65 5.31
C ALA A 147 -11.55 5.38 3.97
N CYS A 148 -10.49 4.56 3.98
CA CYS A 148 -9.78 4.16 2.77
C CYS A 148 -10.68 3.29 1.86
N ALA A 149 -11.42 2.34 2.42
CA ALA A 149 -12.35 1.50 1.67
C ALA A 149 -13.42 2.34 0.97
N GLN A 150 -13.97 3.34 1.67
CA GLN A 150 -14.91 4.30 1.07
C GLN A 150 -14.27 5.00 -0.13
N LYS A 151 -13.03 5.50 -0.01
CA LYS A 151 -12.32 6.14 -1.13
C LYS A 151 -12.12 5.20 -2.32
N VAL A 152 -11.76 3.95 -2.07
CA VAL A 152 -11.61 2.93 -3.13
C VAL A 152 -12.94 2.69 -3.84
N VAL A 153 -14.04 2.55 -3.09
CA VAL A 153 -15.39 2.36 -3.66
C VAL A 153 -15.82 3.58 -4.46
N GLU A 154 -15.66 4.80 -3.93
CA GLU A 154 -15.97 6.05 -4.62
C GLU A 154 -15.20 6.16 -5.95
N TYR A 155 -13.89 5.92 -5.91
CA TYR A 155 -13.05 5.94 -7.10
C TYR A 155 -13.51 4.90 -8.13
N ALA A 156 -13.71 3.66 -7.71
CA ALA A 156 -14.09 2.59 -8.61
C ALA A 156 -15.49 2.79 -9.22
N LEU A 157 -16.46 3.32 -8.45
CA LEU A 157 -17.78 3.73 -8.95
C LEU A 157 -17.65 4.84 -9.99
N ASN A 158 -16.83 5.85 -9.74
CA ASN A 158 -16.63 6.95 -10.70
C ASN A 158 -15.99 6.47 -12.01
N GLN A 159 -15.11 5.47 -11.96
CA GLN A 159 -14.46 4.91 -13.15
C GLN A 159 -15.35 3.93 -13.93
N ARG A 160 -16.20 3.16 -13.25
CA ARG A 160 -16.93 2.02 -13.85
C ARG A 160 -18.45 2.20 -13.89
N GLY A 161 -18.99 3.20 -13.19
CA GLY A 161 -20.43 3.46 -13.05
C GLY A 161 -21.19 2.46 -12.18
N ARG A 162 -20.70 1.22 -12.04
CA ARG A 162 -21.27 0.15 -11.22
C ARG A 162 -20.16 -0.70 -10.61
N LEU A 163 -20.39 -1.22 -9.42
CA LEU A 163 -19.49 -2.16 -8.75
C LEU A 163 -20.21 -3.44 -8.40
N PHE A 164 -19.49 -4.55 -8.52
CA PHE A 164 -19.83 -5.80 -7.88
C PHE A 164 -18.89 -5.99 -6.70
N VAL A 165 -19.44 -6.17 -5.51
CA VAL A 165 -18.67 -6.36 -4.28
C VAL A 165 -18.94 -7.77 -3.77
N ASP A 166 -17.91 -8.62 -3.82
CA ASP A 166 -17.90 -9.91 -3.12
C ASP A 166 -17.20 -9.70 -1.77
N ILE A 167 -17.88 -10.02 -0.67
CA ILE A 167 -17.28 -9.98 0.67
C ILE A 167 -16.85 -11.41 0.98
N ASP A 168 -15.55 -11.67 0.82
CA ASP A 168 -15.00 -12.96 1.19
C ASP A 168 -13.66 -12.84 1.91
N ASN A 169 -13.38 -13.85 2.71
CA ASN A 169 -12.15 -14.01 3.47
C ASN A 169 -11.09 -14.75 2.65
N THR A 170 -11.41 -15.18 1.41
CA THR A 170 -10.52 -15.93 0.51
C THR A 170 -10.62 -15.49 -0.95
N VAL A 171 -9.49 -15.19 -1.59
CA VAL A 171 -9.46 -14.67 -2.98
C VAL A 171 -9.75 -15.77 -4.02
N SER A 172 -9.60 -17.04 -3.64
CA SER A 172 -9.48 -18.17 -4.57
C SER A 172 -10.74 -18.50 -5.38
N ASP A 173 -11.95 -18.19 -4.89
CA ASP A 173 -13.22 -18.56 -5.54
C ASP A 173 -14.09 -17.38 -5.95
N ALA A 174 -13.61 -16.15 -5.80
CA ALA A 174 -14.38 -14.94 -6.08
C ALA A 174 -14.94 -14.92 -7.51
N TRP A 175 -14.17 -15.34 -8.52
CA TRP A 175 -14.66 -15.37 -9.91
C TRP A 175 -15.78 -16.40 -10.16
N LEU A 176 -15.68 -17.59 -9.56
CA LEU A 176 -16.73 -18.60 -9.66
C LEU A 176 -17.99 -18.16 -8.92
N ARG A 177 -17.84 -17.47 -7.78
CA ARG A 177 -18.96 -16.88 -7.05
C ARG A 177 -19.56 -15.69 -7.79
N ILE A 178 -18.81 -14.72 -8.29
CA ILE A 178 -19.33 -13.60 -9.09
C ILE A 178 -20.15 -14.12 -10.27
N ARG A 179 -19.67 -15.16 -10.97
CA ARG A 179 -20.43 -15.82 -12.04
C ARG A 179 -21.73 -16.48 -11.55
N ARG A 180 -21.78 -16.95 -10.30
CA ARG A 180 -22.99 -17.51 -9.65
C ARG A 180 -23.86 -16.45 -8.98
N ALA A 181 -23.26 -15.36 -8.52
CA ALA A 181 -23.78 -14.30 -7.66
C ALA A 181 -24.09 -13.05 -8.48
N ALA A 182 -24.38 -13.20 -9.78
CA ALA A 182 -24.92 -12.15 -10.64
C ALA A 182 -26.33 -11.71 -10.22
N LEU A 183 -26.57 -11.48 -8.92
CA LEU A 183 -27.78 -10.93 -8.32
C LEU A 183 -27.45 -10.24 -6.99
N PRO A 184 -27.53 -8.90 -6.88
CA PRO A 184 -28.13 -8.30 -5.70
C PRO A 184 -29.65 -8.46 -5.85
N SER A 185 -30.24 -9.45 -5.20
CA SER A 185 -31.71 -9.51 -5.08
C SER A 185 -32.13 -8.65 -3.89
N TRP A 186 -32.53 -7.40 -4.14
CA TRP A 186 -33.40 -6.71 -3.18
C TRP A 186 -34.72 -7.49 -3.09
N PRO A 187 -35.33 -7.65 -1.89
CA PRO A 187 -36.58 -8.38 -1.77
C PRO A 187 -37.65 -7.80 -2.70
N GLY A 188 -38.08 -8.58 -3.69
CA GLY A 188 -39.14 -8.21 -4.64
C GLY A 188 -38.67 -7.85 -6.06
N GLU A 189 -37.38 -7.83 -6.37
CA GLU A 189 -36.89 -7.60 -7.73
C GLU A 189 -36.24 -8.84 -8.36
N THR A 190 -36.58 -9.10 -9.63
CA THR A 190 -35.91 -10.09 -10.49
C THR A 190 -35.03 -9.36 -11.50
N PHE A 191 -33.72 -9.59 -11.44
CA PHE A 191 -32.76 -9.05 -12.39
C PHE A 191 -32.63 -9.94 -13.63
N ASP A 192 -32.64 -9.31 -14.80
CA ASP A 192 -32.44 -9.95 -16.09
C ASP A 192 -30.96 -9.87 -16.50
N SER A 193 -30.27 -11.01 -16.39
CA SER A 193 -28.85 -11.13 -16.72
C SER A 193 -28.52 -10.87 -18.19
N GLN A 194 -29.48 -11.01 -19.11
CA GLN A 194 -29.24 -10.74 -20.53
C GLN A 194 -29.11 -9.24 -20.82
N ARG A 195 -29.85 -8.42 -20.06
CA ARG A 195 -29.89 -6.97 -20.23
C ARG A 195 -28.68 -6.25 -19.60
N ALA A 196 -28.06 -6.83 -18.58
CA ALA A 196 -26.91 -6.19 -17.93
C ALA A 196 -25.55 -6.50 -18.58
N MET A 197 -25.51 -7.57 -19.37
CA MET A 197 -24.32 -8.00 -20.12
C MET A 197 -24.38 -7.56 -21.59
N SER A 198 -25.47 -6.91 -22.02
CA SER A 198 -25.58 -6.35 -23.36
C SER A 198 -24.78 -5.05 -23.47
N PRO A 199 -24.00 -4.87 -24.55
CA PRO A 199 -23.38 -3.60 -24.86
C PRO A 199 -24.47 -2.65 -25.39
N GLU A 200 -25.12 -1.91 -24.49
CA GLU A 200 -25.80 -0.65 -24.86
C GLU A 200 -24.80 0.50 -24.80
#